data_AF-A0A1U9R0R3-F1
#
_entry.id   AF-A0A1U9R0R3-F1
#
_cell.length_a   1.000
_cell.length_b   1.000
_cell.length_c   1.000
_cell.angle_alpha   90.00
_cell.angle_beta   90.00
_cell.angle_gamma   90.00
#
_symmetry.space_group_name_H-M   'P 1'
#
loop_
_entity.id
_entity.type
_entity.pdbx_description
1 polymer ?
#
loop_
_entity_poly.entity_id
_entity_poly.type
_entity_poly.pdbx_seq_one_letter_code
_entity_poly.pdbx_strand_id
1 'polypeptide(L)'
;MADEPSRAQQLLGDLAPKMVELTDEVLFGDVWKREGLSPRDRSLITVSTLAATYRPEQLNSHLRLALQNGVTKDELVEALTHLAFYAGWPSGMGALTQLKAIVEETD
;
A
#
# COMPACT_ATOMS: atom_id res chain seq x y z
N MET A 1 6.42 -24.56 14.67
CA MET A 1 7.24 -23.34 14.89
C MET A 1 6.23 -22.22 15.04
N ALA A 2 6.29 -21.41 16.10
CA ALA A 2 5.38 -20.26 16.16
C ALA A 2 5.71 -19.37 14.95
N ASP A 3 4.71 -19.01 14.16
CA ASP A 3 4.90 -18.07 13.06
C ASP A 3 5.50 -16.77 13.62
N GLU A 4 6.42 -16.17 12.86
CA GLU A 4 7.04 -14.90 13.24
C GLU A 4 5.95 -13.83 13.39
N PRO A 5 5.98 -12.99 14.45
CA PRO A 5 4.93 -12.02 14.68
C PRO A 5 4.80 -11.05 13.51
N SER A 6 3.55 -10.77 13.12
CA SER A 6 3.25 -9.88 12.01
C SER A 6 3.82 -8.48 12.24
N ARG A 7 4.00 -7.70 11.17
CA ARG A 7 4.50 -6.33 11.31
C ARG A 7 3.60 -5.48 12.21
N ALA A 8 2.28 -5.72 12.18
CA ALA A 8 1.33 -5.05 13.06
C ALA A 8 1.52 -5.46 14.52
N GLN A 9 1.74 -6.75 14.79
CA GLN A 9 2.04 -7.26 16.14
C GLN A 9 3.32 -6.63 16.71
N GLN A 10 4.38 -6.55 15.92
CA GLN A 10 5.63 -5.92 16.34
C GLN A 10 5.50 -4.42 16.65
N LEU A 11 4.61 -3.71 15.94
CA LEU A 11 4.45 -2.26 16.09
C LEU A 11 3.49 -1.87 17.20
N LEU A 12 2.37 -2.60 17.34
CA LEU A 12 1.23 -2.17 18.14
C LEU A 12 0.61 -3.29 18.99
N GLY A 13 1.21 -4.48 19.05
CA GLY A 13 0.66 -5.65 19.75
C GLY A 13 0.33 -5.38 21.22
N ASP A 14 1.27 -4.75 21.94
CA ASP A 14 1.11 -4.45 23.37
C ASP A 14 0.15 -3.29 23.63
N LEU A 15 0.08 -2.32 22.70
CA LEU A 15 -0.68 -1.08 22.87
C LEU A 15 -2.14 -1.20 22.41
N ALA A 16 -2.35 -1.82 21.25
CA ALA A 16 -3.64 -1.87 20.55
C ALA A 16 -3.91 -3.27 19.99
N PRO A 17 -4.00 -4.31 20.84
CA PRO A 17 -4.08 -5.71 20.41
C PRO A 17 -5.27 -5.99 19.49
N LYS A 18 -6.42 -5.35 19.71
CA LYS A 18 -7.59 -5.53 18.84
C LYS A 18 -7.38 -4.96 17.44
N MET A 19 -6.64 -3.86 17.31
CA MET A 19 -6.32 -3.28 15.99
C MET A 19 -5.42 -4.23 15.20
N VAL A 20 -4.46 -4.85 15.89
CA VAL A 20 -3.57 -5.85 15.31
C VAL A 20 -4.34 -7.10 14.89
N GLU A 21 -5.21 -7.63 15.75
CA GLU A 21 -6.09 -8.77 15.43
C GLU A 21 -6.92 -8.50 14.15
N LEU A 22 -7.56 -7.33 14.06
CA LEU A 22 -8.34 -6.96 12.86
C LEU A 22 -7.47 -6.80 11.61
N THR A 23 -6.22 -6.36 11.77
CA THR A 23 -5.26 -6.23 10.67
C THR A 23 -4.87 -7.62 10.14
N ASP A 24 -4.56 -8.55 11.04
CA ASP A 24 -4.09 -9.88 10.69
C ASP A 24 -5.23 -10.76 10.17
N GLU A 25 -6.36 -10.81 10.88
CA GLU A 25 -7.45 -11.76 10.59
C GLU A 25 -8.43 -11.24 9.54
N VAL A 26 -8.87 -9.99 9.64
CA VAL A 26 -9.93 -9.44 8.77
C VAL A 26 -9.33 -8.81 7.53
N LEU A 27 -8.39 -7.88 7.70
CA LEU A 27 -7.81 -7.16 6.55
C LEU A 27 -6.98 -8.10 5.68
N PHE A 28 -5.84 -8.59 6.18
CA PHE A 28 -4.94 -9.43 5.38
C PHE A 28 -5.36 -10.91 5.37
N GLY A 29 -6.03 -11.39 6.41
CA GLY A 29 -6.50 -12.76 6.54
C GLY A 29 -7.71 -13.12 5.68
N ASP A 30 -8.60 -12.15 5.40
CA ASP A 30 -9.80 -12.32 4.58
C ASP A 30 -9.84 -11.34 3.39
N VAL A 31 -10.06 -10.04 3.62
CA VAL A 31 -10.42 -9.09 2.55
C VAL A 31 -9.40 -9.06 1.42
N TRP A 32 -8.10 -9.10 1.72
CA TRP A 32 -7.02 -9.13 0.72
C TRP A 32 -6.90 -10.45 -0.05
N LYS A 33 -7.48 -11.54 0.45
CA LYS A 33 -7.42 -12.89 -0.16
C LYS A 33 -8.63 -13.24 -1.03
N ARG A 34 -9.67 -12.41 -1.05
CA ARG A 34 -10.91 -12.68 -1.81
C ARG A 34 -10.66 -12.73 -3.33
N GLU A 35 -11.15 -13.78 -3.99
CA GLU A 35 -10.85 -14.13 -5.40
C GLU A 35 -11.42 -13.15 -6.46
N GLY A 36 -12.37 -12.29 -6.10
CA GLY A 36 -13.02 -11.38 -7.06
C GLY A 36 -12.13 -10.24 -7.59
N LEU A 37 -10.95 -10.03 -6.99
CA LEU A 37 -9.99 -9.05 -7.45
C LEU A 37 -8.57 -9.53 -7.14
N SER A 38 -7.69 -9.46 -8.13
CA SER A 38 -6.29 -9.91 -8.00
C SER A 38 -5.52 -9.11 -6.95
N PRO A 39 -4.48 -9.68 -6.31
CA PRO A 39 -3.61 -8.91 -5.42
C PRO A 39 -2.99 -7.68 -6.09
N ARG A 40 -2.68 -7.78 -7.40
CA ARG A 40 -2.19 -6.68 -8.23
C ARG A 40 -3.17 -5.51 -8.23
N ASP A 41 -4.42 -5.77 -8.60
CA ASP A 41 -5.44 -4.73 -8.74
C ASP A 41 -5.87 -4.18 -7.38
N ARG A 42 -5.89 -5.02 -6.33
CA ARG A 42 -6.09 -4.57 -4.94
C ARG A 42 -5.01 -3.58 -4.51
N SER A 43 -3.75 -3.87 -4.82
CA SER A 43 -2.65 -2.96 -4.52
C SER A 43 -2.78 -1.66 -5.29
N LEU A 44 -3.12 -1.71 -6.58
CA LEU A 44 -3.32 -0.50 -7.39
C LEU A 44 -4.40 0.40 -6.79
N ILE A 45 -5.58 -0.15 -6.48
CA ILE A 45 -6.68 0.61 -5.84
C ILE A 45 -6.26 1.19 -4.50
N THR A 46 -5.55 0.40 -3.68
CA THR A 46 -5.08 0.85 -2.36
C THR A 46 -4.11 2.01 -2.49
N VAL A 47 -3.11 1.91 -3.38
CA VAL A 47 -2.15 2.98 -3.66
C VAL A 47 -2.87 4.24 -4.15
N SER A 48 -3.76 4.11 -5.13
CA SER A 48 -4.53 5.25 -5.64
C SER A 48 -5.36 5.91 -4.55
N THR A 49 -5.97 5.14 -3.65
CA THR A 49 -6.77 5.67 -2.54
C THR A 49 -5.90 6.39 -1.51
N LEU A 50 -4.76 5.82 -1.12
CA LEU A 50 -3.84 6.43 -0.16
C LEU A 50 -3.21 7.72 -0.70
N ALA A 51 -2.86 7.73 -1.99
CA ALA A 51 -2.39 8.94 -2.66
C ALA A 51 -3.50 10.01 -2.73
N ALA A 52 -4.71 9.64 -3.15
CA ALA A 52 -5.83 10.57 -3.30
C ALA A 52 -6.26 11.21 -1.97
N THR A 53 -6.15 10.47 -0.88
CA THR A 53 -6.54 10.92 0.47
C THR A 53 -5.38 11.50 1.26
N TYR A 54 -4.20 11.65 0.65
CA TYR A 54 -3.00 12.20 1.28
C TYR A 54 -2.63 11.46 2.59
N ARG A 55 -2.33 10.16 2.46
CA ARG A 55 -1.90 9.26 3.56
C ARG A 55 -0.47 8.74 3.34
N PRO A 56 0.54 9.63 3.36
CA PRO A 56 1.91 9.31 2.96
C PRO A 56 2.60 8.27 3.85
N GLU A 57 2.20 8.14 5.12
CA GLU A 57 2.77 7.19 6.08
C GLU A 57 2.45 5.72 5.74
N GLN A 58 1.30 5.49 5.09
CA GLN A 58 0.89 4.17 4.62
C GLN A 58 1.20 3.96 3.13
N LEU A 59 1.35 5.04 2.37
CA LEU A 59 1.56 4.97 0.93
C LEU A 59 2.88 4.24 0.58
N ASN A 60 3.97 4.48 1.33
CA ASN A 60 5.28 3.88 1.03
C ASN A 60 5.23 2.34 1.06
N SER A 61 4.67 1.74 2.11
CA SER A 61 4.58 0.28 2.24
C SER A 61 3.67 -0.33 1.15
N HIS A 62 2.57 0.35 0.82
CA HIS A 62 1.66 -0.12 -0.22
C HIS A 62 2.18 0.06 -1.64
N LEU A 63 3.04 1.05 -1.91
CA LEU A 63 3.77 1.14 -3.18
C LEU A 63 4.72 -0.06 -3.37
N ARG A 64 5.47 -0.45 -2.33
CA ARG A 64 6.32 -1.66 -2.36
C ARG A 64 5.49 -2.93 -2.56
N LEU A 65 4.38 -3.05 -1.85
CA LEU A 65 3.45 -4.18 -2.01
C LEU A 65 2.82 -4.22 -3.41
N ALA A 66 2.55 -3.07 -4.03
CA ALA A 66 2.05 -3.00 -5.40
C ALA A 66 3.06 -3.54 -6.40
N LEU A 67 4.33 -3.14 -6.29
CA LEU A 67 5.42 -3.66 -7.12
C LEU A 67 5.58 -5.18 -6.93
N GLN A 68 5.57 -5.67 -5.68
CA GLN A 68 5.64 -7.10 -5.37
C GLN A 68 4.47 -7.90 -5.94
N ASN A 69 3.26 -7.32 -5.94
CA ASN A 69 2.07 -7.93 -6.50
C ASN A 69 1.97 -7.78 -8.04
N GLY A 70 2.99 -7.19 -8.69
CA GLY A 70 3.08 -7.12 -10.16
C GLY A 70 2.45 -5.89 -10.81
N VAL A 71 2.16 -4.83 -10.06
CA VAL A 71 1.92 -3.51 -10.66
C VAL A 71 3.28 -2.97 -11.10
N THR A 72 3.43 -2.61 -12.36
CA THR A 72 4.71 -2.12 -12.85
C THR A 72 4.99 -0.68 -12.40
N LYS A 73 6.26 -0.29 -12.38
CA LYS A 73 6.66 1.10 -12.14
C LYS A 73 5.94 2.05 -13.09
N ASP A 74 5.88 1.71 -14.38
CA ASP A 74 5.29 2.57 -15.40
C ASP A 74 3.77 2.72 -15.19
N GLU A 75 3.07 1.66 -14.81
CA GLU A 75 1.66 1.73 -14.45
C GLU A 75 1.40 2.58 -13.21
N LEU A 76 2.27 2.51 -12.19
CA LEU A 76 2.18 3.38 -11.01
C LEU A 76 2.43 4.85 -11.38
N VAL A 77 3.40 5.12 -12.26
CA VAL A 77 3.67 6.48 -12.76
C VAL A 77 2.44 7.04 -13.48
N GLU A 78 1.84 6.26 -14.39
CA GLU A 78 0.64 6.67 -15.12
C GLU A 78 -0.57 6.86 -14.20
N ALA A 79 -0.83 5.91 -13.30
CA ALA A 79 -1.96 5.98 -12.38
C ALA A 79 -1.87 7.21 -11.45
N LEU A 80 -0.68 7.48 -10.90
CA LEU A 80 -0.48 8.62 -9.98
C LEU A 80 -0.48 9.97 -10.73
N THR A 81 0.03 10.00 -11.96
CA THR A 81 -0.07 11.18 -12.83
C THR A 81 -1.53 11.47 -13.19
N HIS A 82 -2.28 10.44 -13.57
CA HIS A 82 -3.71 10.58 -13.85
C HIS A 82 -4.48 11.04 -12.61
N LEU A 83 -4.14 10.49 -11.44
CA LEU A 83 -4.77 10.85 -10.17
C LEU A 83 -4.55 12.33 -9.79
N ALA A 84 -3.46 12.96 -10.22
CA ALA A 84 -3.21 14.39 -9.97
C ALA A 84 -4.33 15.30 -10.52
N PHE A 85 -5.02 14.87 -11.59
CA PHE A 85 -6.15 15.59 -12.17
C PHE A 85 -7.44 15.46 -11.35
N TYR A 86 -7.58 14.39 -10.55
CA TYR A 86 -8.78 14.12 -9.75
C TYR A 86 -8.61 14.47 -8.27
N ALA A 87 -7.40 14.28 -7.73
CA ALA A 87 -7.07 14.46 -6.32
C ALA A 87 -6.11 15.64 -6.07
N GLY A 88 -5.80 16.41 -7.11
CA GLY A 88 -4.93 17.58 -7.04
C GLY A 88 -3.45 17.28 -7.22
N TRP A 89 -2.71 18.28 -7.71
CA TRP A 89 -1.28 18.20 -8.00
C TRP A 89 -0.41 17.75 -6.81
N PRO A 90 -0.66 18.21 -5.55
CA PRO A 90 0.12 17.76 -4.39
C PRO A 90 0.04 16.25 -4.16
N SER A 91 -1.13 15.64 -4.39
CA SER A 91 -1.35 14.21 -4.21
C SER A 91 -0.52 13.39 -5.21
N GLY A 92 -0.54 13.78 -6.49
CA GLY A 92 0.27 13.13 -7.53
C GLY A 92 1.76 13.32 -7.32
N MET A 93 2.21 14.56 -7.11
CA MET A 93 3.64 14.88 -6.89
C MET A 93 4.22 14.20 -5.65
N GLY A 94 3.47 14.20 -4.54
CA GLY A 94 3.91 13.55 -3.31
C GLY A 94 4.05 12.03 -3.48
N ALA A 95 3.06 11.40 -4.11
CA ALA A 95 3.09 9.96 -4.38
C ALA A 95 4.23 9.56 -5.33
N LEU A 96 4.44 10.31 -6.41
CA LEU A 96 5.52 10.06 -7.38
C LEU A 96 6.90 10.25 -6.76
N THR A 97 7.05 11.21 -5.84
CA THR A 97 8.30 11.42 -5.11
C THR A 97 8.63 10.22 -4.21
N GLN A 98 7.62 9.66 -3.53
CA GLN A 98 7.81 8.44 -2.75
C GLN A 98 8.12 7.22 -3.64
N LEU A 99 7.43 7.07 -4.77
CA LEU A 99 7.72 5.99 -5.72
C LEU A 99 9.16 6.07 -6.25
N LYS A 100 9.63 7.28 -6.58
CA LYS A 100 11.01 7.51 -7.02
C LYS A 100 12.01 7.00 -5.98
N ALA A 101 11.85 7.38 -4.71
CA ALA A 101 12.74 6.94 -3.64
C ALA A 101 12.79 5.41 -3.49
N ILE A 102 11.64 4.73 -3.62
CA ILE A 102 11.57 3.27 -3.55
C ILE A 102 12.35 2.59 -4.69
N VAL A 103 12.22 3.11 -5.91
CA VAL A 103 12.89 2.55 -7.09
C VAL A 103 14.41 2.75 -7.00
N GLU A 104 14.86 3.93 -6.57
CA GLU A 104 16.29 4.25 -6.40
C GLU A 104 16.98 3.44 -5.30
N GLU A 105 16.25 2.94 -4.30
CA GLU A 105 16.78 2.03 -3.26
C GLU A 105 17.01 0.60 -3.77
N THR A 106 16.36 0.21 -4.86
CA THR A 106 16.36 -1.17 -5.38
C THR A 106 17.32 -1.37 -6.56
N ASP A 107 17.81 -0.27 -7.14
CA ASP A 107 18.88 -0.23 -8.15
C ASP A 107 20.28 -0.28 -7.51
#